data_AF-A0A497MP84-F1
#
_entry.id   AF-A0A497MP84-F1
#
_cell.length_a   1.000
_cell.length_b   1.000
_cell.length_c   1.000
_cell.angle_alpha   90.00
_cell.angle_beta   90.00
_cell.angle_gamma   90.00
#
_symmetry.space_group_name_H-M   'P 1'
#
loop_
_entity.id
_entity.type
_entity.pdbx_description
1 polymer ?
#
loop_
_entity_poly.entity_id
_entity_poly.type
_entity_poly.pdbx_seq_one_letter_code
_entity_poly.pdbx_strand_id
1 'polypeptide(L)'
;MISTEILELLLSIGYIVLGYLIGMAFAGSFLGRKYMGLMDILLHKVFRRRVTVVQYLYWKYFCGIGDPPKPENLKKLEGRLKQVESLLTGLLALASSLGERRT
;
A
#
# COMPACT_ATOMS: atom_id res chain seq x y z
N MET A 1 -4.06 -53.37 21.93
CA MET A 1 -3.35 -53.12 20.67
C MET A 1 -4.10 -51.99 19.98
N ILE A 2 -3.67 -50.74 20.14
CA ILE A 2 -4.31 -49.62 19.43
C ILE A 2 -3.94 -49.81 17.96
N SER A 3 -4.94 -50.01 17.11
CA SER A 3 -4.73 -50.23 15.68
C SER A 3 -3.96 -49.05 15.10
N THR A 4 -2.93 -49.34 14.31
CA THR A 4 -2.10 -48.37 13.59
C THR A 4 -2.93 -47.36 12.80
N GLU A 5 -4.10 -47.79 12.30
CA GLU A 5 -5.06 -46.93 11.61
C GLU A 5 -5.62 -45.80 12.48
N ILE A 6 -5.83 -46.04 13.78
CA ILE A 6 -6.31 -45.00 14.70
C ILE A 6 -5.23 -43.94 14.91
N LEU A 7 -3.96 -44.34 14.95
CA LEU A 7 -2.83 -43.43 15.10
C LEU A 7 -2.63 -42.56 13.85
N GLU A 8 -2.74 -43.15 12.66
CA GLU A 8 -2.66 -42.40 11.39
C GLU A 8 -3.81 -41.39 11.24
N LEU A 9 -5.01 -41.77 11.67
CA LEU A 9 -6.19 -40.91 11.61
C LEU A 9 -6.06 -39.72 12.59
N LEU A 10 -5.51 -39.95 13.78
CA LEU A 10 -5.17 -38.90 14.75
C LEU A 10 -4.09 -37.95 14.23
N LEU A 11 -3.05 -38.47 13.57
CA LEU A 11 -2.01 -37.65 12.94
C LEU A 11 -2.58 -36.79 11.81
N SER A 12 -3.42 -37.37 10.95
CA SER A 12 -4.06 -36.66 9.84
C SER A 12 -4.96 -35.51 10.34
N ILE A 13 -5.79 -35.78 11.35
CA ILE A 13 -6.59 -34.73 12.02
C ILE A 13 -5.68 -33.65 12.62
N GLY A 14 -4.58 -34.05 13.28
CA GLY A 14 -3.60 -33.13 13.84
C GLY A 14 -3.00 -32.19 12.78
N TYR A 15 -2.61 -32.71 11.62
CA TYR A 15 -2.06 -31.92 10.52
C TYR A 15 -3.10 -30.96 9.92
N ILE A 16 -4.35 -31.38 9.77
CA ILE A 16 -5.44 -30.53 9.27
C ILE A 16 -5.68 -29.35 10.22
N VAL A 17 -5.75 -29.61 11.53
CA VAL A 17 -5.93 -28.58 12.55
C VAL A 17 -4.74 -27.62 12.57
N LEU A 18 -3.50 -28.13 12.47
CA LEU A 18 -2.31 -27.28 12.38
C LEU A 18 -2.32 -26.40 11.13
N GLY A 19 -2.64 -26.98 9.97
CA GLY A 19 -2.74 -26.25 8.71
C GLY A 19 -3.80 -25.15 8.76
N TYR A 20 -4.94 -25.43 9.38
CA TYR A 20 -6.01 -24.45 9.59
C TYR A 20 -5.58 -23.30 10.51
N LEU A 21 -4.94 -23.60 11.64
CA LEU A 21 -4.44 -22.60 12.59
C LEU A 21 -3.36 -21.72 11.95
N ILE A 22 -2.43 -22.31 11.20
CA ILE A 22 -1.40 -21.58 10.45
C ILE A 22 -2.07 -20.70 9.39
N GLY A 23 -3.03 -21.24 8.63
CA GLY A 23 -3.78 -20.49 7.63
C GLY A 23 -4.53 -19.29 8.21
N MET A 24 -5.20 -19.46 9.35
CA MET A 24 -5.90 -18.40 10.08
C MET A 24 -4.93 -17.36 10.66
N ALA A 25 -3.78 -17.79 11.19
CA ALA A 25 -2.76 -16.87 11.70
C ALA A 25 -2.13 -16.03 10.58
N PHE A 26 -1.86 -16.64 9.43
CA PHE A 26 -1.38 -15.92 8.25
C PHE A 26 -2.45 -14.98 7.69
N ALA A 27 -3.68 -15.46 7.48
CA ALA A 27 -4.79 -14.65 7.00
C ALA A 27 -5.04 -13.45 7.93
N GLY A 28 -5.07 -13.68 9.24
CA GLY A 28 -5.21 -12.65 10.27
C GLY A 28 -4.05 -11.66 10.30
N SER A 29 -2.81 -12.08 10.05
CA SER A 29 -1.64 -11.19 10.03
C SER A 29 -1.58 -10.29 8.79
N PHE A 30 -2.09 -10.75 7.64
CA PHE A 30 -2.19 -9.94 6.42
C PHE A 30 -3.43 -9.04 6.42
N LEU A 31 -4.61 -9.58 6.76
CA LEU A 31 -5.82 -8.77 6.92
C LEU A 31 -5.65 -7.75 8.06
N GLY A 32 -5.07 -8.18 9.19
CA GLY A 32 -4.83 -7.33 10.36
C GLY A 32 -3.92 -6.15 10.04
N ARG A 33 -2.84 -6.35 9.28
CA ARG A 33 -1.98 -5.24 8.82
C ARG A 33 -2.74 -4.23 7.96
N LYS A 34 -3.56 -4.73 7.03
CA LYS A 34 -4.36 -3.86 6.15
C LYS A 34 -5.45 -3.11 6.93
N TYR A 35 -6.10 -3.77 7.87
CA TYR A 35 -7.19 -3.20 8.68
C TYR A 35 -6.68 -2.20 9.73
N MET A 36 -5.54 -2.50 10.36
CA MET A 36 -4.87 -1.61 11.31
C MET A 36 -4.44 -0.30 10.62
N GLY A 37 -3.86 -0.38 9.42
CA GLY A 37 -3.54 0.82 8.64
C GLY A 37 -4.78 1.63 8.22
N LEU A 38 -5.89 0.96 7.93
CA LEU A 38 -7.16 1.61 7.55
C LEU A 38 -7.79 2.36 8.74
N MET A 39 -7.78 1.73 9.93
CA MET A 39 -8.26 2.34 11.17
C MET A 39 -7.39 3.51 11.61
N ASP A 40 -6.07 3.40 11.44
CA ASP A 40 -5.15 4.49 11.74
C ASP A 40 -5.40 5.71 10.82
N ILE A 41 -5.63 5.48 9.52
CA ILE A 41 -6.03 6.54 8.57
C ILE A 41 -7.38 7.16 8.97
N LEU A 42 -8.36 6.34 9.36
CA LEU A 42 -9.68 6.80 9.78
C LEU A 42 -9.57 7.69 11.03
N LEU A 43 -8.79 7.26 12.02
CA LEU A 43 -8.54 7.99 13.24
C LEU A 43 -7.83 9.33 12.94
N HIS A 44 -6.85 9.32 12.04
CA HIS A 44 -6.15 10.54 11.61
C HIS A 44 -7.10 11.54 10.93
N LYS A 45 -8.05 11.04 10.15
CA LYS A 45 -9.09 11.84 9.48
C LYS A 45 -10.05 12.45 10.50
N VAL A 46 -10.44 11.70 11.53
CA VAL A 46 -11.30 12.18 12.62
C VAL A 46 -10.60 13.24 13.48
N PHE A 47 -9.34 12.99 13.85
CA PHE A 47 -8.57 13.90 14.71
C PHE A 47 -7.91 15.08 13.98
N ARG A 48 -8.08 15.21 12.65
CA ARG A 48 -7.44 16.24 11.79
C ARG A 48 -5.95 16.44 12.07
N ARG A 49 -5.25 15.37 12.42
CA ARG A 49 -3.83 15.44 12.79
C ARG A 49 -2.98 15.55 11.52
N ARG A 50 -1.88 16.30 11.56
CA ARG A 50 -1.00 16.42 10.38
C ARG A 50 -0.41 15.04 10.05
N VAL A 51 -0.53 14.62 8.79
CA VAL A 51 0.13 13.40 8.31
C VAL A 51 1.61 13.69 8.15
N THR A 52 2.46 12.89 8.78
CA THR A 52 3.90 12.95 8.55
C THR A 52 4.30 12.09 7.35
N VAL A 53 5.42 12.42 6.71
CA VAL A 53 5.93 11.66 5.56
C VAL A 53 6.20 10.19 5.95
N VAL A 54 6.73 9.96 7.16
CA VAL A 54 6.99 8.62 7.69
C VAL A 54 5.71 7.78 7.81
N GLN A 55 4.62 8.35 8.34
CA GLN A 55 3.32 7.68 8.41
C GLN A 55 2.75 7.35 7.03
N TYR A 56 2.90 8.27 6.07
CA TYR A 56 2.49 8.02 4.69
C TYR A 56 3.27 6.86 4.04
N LEU A 57 4.60 6.78 4.25
CA LEU A 57 5.40 5.65 3.78
C LEU A 57 4.98 4.35 4.46
N TYR A 58 4.69 4.38 5.77
CA TYR A 58 4.22 3.21 6.50
C TYR A 58 2.90 2.67 5.93
N TRP A 59 1.93 3.54 5.64
CA TRP A 59 0.66 3.10 5.06
C TRP A 59 0.80 2.61 3.62
N LYS A 60 1.65 3.26 2.82
CA LYS A 60 1.85 2.91 1.40
C LYS A 60 2.63 1.61 1.21
N TYR A 61 3.75 1.44 1.92
CA TYR A 61 4.65 0.30 1.70
C TYR A 61 4.42 -0.84 2.69
N PHE A 62 4.11 -0.55 3.95
CA PHE A 62 3.97 -1.57 4.99
C PHE A 62 2.53 -2.11 5.07
N CYS A 63 1.52 -1.24 4.95
CA CYS A 63 0.11 -1.66 4.98
C CYS A 63 -0.47 -1.93 3.59
N GLY A 64 0.25 -1.60 2.50
CA GLY A 64 -0.19 -1.83 1.12
C GLY A 64 -1.48 -1.09 0.77
N ILE A 65 -1.72 0.08 1.38
CA ILE A 65 -2.92 0.89 1.12
C ILE A 65 -2.68 1.68 -0.18
N GLY A 66 -3.64 1.59 -1.11
CA GLY A 66 -3.51 2.19 -2.46
C GLY A 66 -3.49 3.73 -2.45
N ASP A 67 -4.44 4.35 -1.75
CA ASP A 67 -4.56 5.81 -1.64
C ASP A 67 -4.51 6.30 -0.18
N PRO A 68 -3.33 6.25 0.47
CA PRO A 68 -3.17 6.82 1.80
C PRO A 68 -3.17 8.35 1.73
N PRO A 69 -3.67 9.06 2.76
CA PRO A 69 -3.74 10.51 2.75
C PRO A 69 -2.32 11.11 2.65
N LYS A 70 -2.04 11.81 1.55
CA LYS A 70 -0.73 12.43 1.30
C LYS A 70 -0.49 13.60 2.25
N PRO A 71 0.73 13.75 2.81
CA PRO A 71 1.09 14.91 3.62
C PRO A 71 1.13 16.18 2.77
N GLU A 72 0.83 17.34 3.37
CA GLU A 72 0.75 18.64 2.68
C GLU A 72 2.01 18.97 1.88
N ASN A 73 3.18 18.60 2.40
CA ASN A 73 4.47 18.82 1.74
C ASN A 73 4.57 18.05 0.41
N LEU A 74 4.07 16.82 0.34
CA LEU A 74 4.07 16.03 -0.90
C LEU A 74 3.05 16.57 -1.91
N LYS A 75 1.86 16.99 -1.44
CA LYS A 75 0.85 17.63 -2.30
C LYS A 75 1.39 18.91 -2.95
N LYS A 76 2.12 19.72 -2.20
CA LYS A 76 2.74 20.95 -2.69
C LYS A 76 3.83 20.68 -3.73
N LEU A 77 4.62 19.63 -3.53
CA LEU A 77 5.68 19.22 -4.47
C LEU A 77 5.09 18.71 -5.79
N GLU A 78 4.05 17.87 -5.71
CA GLU A 78 3.35 17.30 -6.86
C GLU A 78 2.71 18.40 -7.74
N GLY A 79 2.15 19.44 -7.12
CA GLY A 79 1.64 20.61 -7.85
C GLY A 79 2.73 21.36 -8.62
N ARG A 80 3.93 21.52 -8.03
CA ARG A 80 5.06 22.18 -8.70
C ARG A 80 5.65 21.32 -9.83
N LEU A 81 5.70 20.00 -9.65
CA LEU A 81 6.14 19.09 -10.69
C LEU A 81 5.23 19.14 -11.92
N LYS A 82 3.91 19.11 -11.73
CA LYS A 82 2.94 19.28 -12.83
C LYS A 82 3.10 20.63 -13.54
N GLN A 83 3.35 21.68 -12.78
CA GLN A 83 3.61 23.00 -13.35
C GLN A 83 4.88 23.01 -14.20
N VAL A 84 5.98 22.43 -13.73
CA VAL A 84 7.23 22.30 -14.50
C VAL A 84 7.02 21.45 -15.75
N GLU A 85 6.29 20.35 -15.64
CA GLU A 85 5.99 19.45 -16.76
C GLU A 85 5.21 20.19 -17.87
N SER A 86 4.20 20.99 -17.52
CA SER A 86 3.46 21.82 -18.48
C SER A 86 4.32 22.90 -19.15
N LEU A 87 5.28 23.48 -18.41
CA LEU A 87 6.20 24.46 -18.97
C LEU A 87 7.21 23.81 -19.91
N LEU A 88 7.70 22.61 -19.55
CA LEU A 88 8.62 21.84 -20.39
C LEU A 88 7.95 21.42 -21.71
N THR A 89 6.70 20.95 -21.65
CA THR A 89 5.93 20.60 -22.86
C THR A 89 5.66 21.83 -23.73
N GLY A 90 5.31 22.97 -23.12
CA GLY A 90 5.15 24.24 -23.85
C GLY A 90 6.44 24.68 -24.53
N LEU A 91 7.59 24.60 -23.85
CA LEU A 91 8.90 24.95 -24.42
C LEU A 91 9.32 23.99 -25.55
N LEU A 92 9.08 22.69 -25.39
CA LEU A 92 9.35 21.70 -26.43
C LEU A 92 8.51 21.93 -27.68
N ALA A 93 7.22 22.26 -27.52
CA ALA A 93 6.33 22.60 -28.63
C ALA A 93 6.75 23.90 -29.34
N LEU A 94 7.28 24.87 -28.59
CA LEU A 94 7.79 26.12 -29.16
C LEU A 94 9.10 25.90 -29.93
N ALA A 95 9.97 25.04 -29.40
CA ALA A 95 11.22 24.65 -30.05
C ALA A 95 10.98 23.87 -31.36
N SER A 96 10.01 22.96 -31.38
CA SER A 96 9.63 22.25 -32.62
C SER A 96 9.05 23.21 -33.66
N SER A 97 8.19 24.15 -33.25
CA SER A 97 7.63 25.16 -34.15
C SER A 97 8.66 26.13 -34.73
N LEU A 98 9.74 26.43 -34.00
CA LEU A 98 10.83 27.27 -34.48
C LEU A 98 11.80 26.52 -35.41
N GLY A 99 11.98 25.21 -35.21
CA GLY A 99 12.75 24.35 -36.12
C GLY A 99 12.10 24.26 -37.51
N GLU A 100 10.78 24.14 -37.55
CA GLU A 100 9.99 24.01 -38.78
C GLU A 100 9.86 25.33 -39.57
N ARG A 101 10.08 26.48 -38.92
CA ARG A 101 10.07 27.80 -39.56
C ARG A 101 11.43 28.22 -40.17
N ARG A 102 12.47 27.42 -39.96
CA ARG A 102 13.86 27.72 -40.39
C ARG A 102 14.29 26.89 -41.61
N THR A 103 13.52 25.89 -42.02
CA THR A 103 13.62 25.19 -43.31
C THR A 103 12.68 25.80 -44.33
#